data_AF-A0AAU5CHQ1-F1
#
_entry.id   AF-A0AAU5CHQ1-F1
#
_cell.length_a   1.000
_cell.length_b   1.000
_cell.length_c   1.000
_cell.angle_alpha   90.00
_cell.angle_beta   90.00
_cell.angle_gamma   90.00
#
_symmetry.space_group_name_H-M   'P 1'
#
loop_
_entity.id
_entity.type
_entity.pdbx_description
1 polymer ?
#
loop_
_entity_poly.entity_id
_entity_poly.type
_entity_poly.pdbx_seq_one_letter_code
_entity_poly.pdbx_strand_id
1 'polypeptide(L)' 'MTIEDWKTIGDMIGAAVLPPKERPDPVDALAVFVAAAHGGGTVLTSDTHDIEAYAATLPGADVSAVAV' A
#
# COMPACT_ATOMS: atom_id res chain seq x y z
N MET A 1 9.66 2.68 -12.70
CA MET A 1 8.67 3.65 -12.22
C MET A 1 8.45 4.74 -13.26
N THR A 2 7.19 4.98 -13.62
CA THR A 2 6.72 6.01 -14.54
C THR A 2 6.02 7.15 -13.79
N ILE A 3 5.65 8.23 -14.47
CA ILE A 3 4.82 9.30 -13.87
C ILE A 3 3.44 8.76 -13.46
N GLU A 4 2.87 7.84 -14.23
CA GLU A 4 1.58 7.23 -13.89
C GLU A 4 1.67 6.40 -12.60
N ASP A 5 2.77 5.68 -12.39
CA ASP A 5 3.02 4.94 -11.15
C ASP A 5 3.01 5.89 -9.93
N TRP A 6 3.64 7.06 -10.05
CA TRP A 6 3.64 8.07 -8.98
C TRP A 6 2.26 8.67 -8.73
N LYS A 7 1.45 8.87 -9.78
CA LYS A 7 0.06 9.32 -9.62
C LYS A 7 -0.77 8.26 -8.91
N THR A 8 -0.63 7.00 -9.30
CA THR A 8 -1.30 5.88 -8.63
C THR A 8 -0.95 5.85 -7.14
N ILE A 9 0.33 5.96 -6.77
CA ILE A 9 0.73 6.03 -5.36
C ILE A 9 0.09 7.25 -4.66
N GLY A 10 0.03 8.40 -5.32
CA GLY A 10 -0.67 9.58 -4.80
C GLY A 10 -2.17 9.34 -4.56
N ASP A 11 -2.84 8.65 -5.48
CA ASP A 11 -4.24 8.26 -5.35
C ASP A 11 -4.43 7.26 -4.20
N MET A 12 -3.51 6.30 -4.02
CA MET A 12 -3.52 5.37 -2.88
C MET A 12 -3.45 6.13 -1.54
N ILE A 13 -2.54 7.10 -1.42
CA ILE A 13 -2.39 7.97 -0.24
C ILE A 13 -3.68 8.75 0.05
N GLY A 14 -4.37 9.23 -0.99
CA GLY A 14 -5.63 9.96 -0.84
C GLY A 14 -6.85 9.09 -0.53
N ALA A 15 -6.84 7.82 -0.94
CA ALA A 15 -8.00 6.93 -0.88
C ALA A 15 -7.96 5.92 0.29
N ALA A 16 -6.77 5.61 0.82
CA ALA A 16 -6.63 4.63 1.90
C ALA A 16 -7.45 5.02 3.12
N VAL A 17 -8.24 4.06 3.63
CA VAL A 17 -9.01 4.23 4.87
C VAL A 17 -8.14 3.78 6.03
N LEU A 18 -7.29 4.69 6.50
CA LEU A 18 -6.37 4.43 7.61
C LEU A 18 -7.10 4.52 8.96
N PRO A 19 -6.57 3.83 9.99
CA PRO A 19 -7.03 4.00 11.36
C PRO A 19 -7.07 5.48 11.79
N PRO A 20 -8.08 5.94 12.56
CA PRO A 20 -8.34 7.37 12.79
C PRO A 20 -7.20 8.20 13.41
N LYS A 21 -6.16 7.56 13.96
CA LYS A 21 -5.01 8.22 14.59
C LYS A 21 -3.76 8.23 13.71
N GLU A 22 -3.78 7.46 12.63
CA GLU A 22 -2.64 7.30 11.73
C GLU A 22 -2.67 8.33 10.62
N ARG A 23 -1.47 8.65 10.12
CA ARG A 23 -1.27 9.59 9.02
C ARG A 23 -0.89 8.79 7.79
N PRO A 24 -1.28 9.24 6.58
CA PRO A 24 -0.80 8.61 5.36
C PRO A 24 0.73 8.56 5.30
N ASP A 25 1.26 7.35 5.24
CA ASP A 25 2.68 7.09 4.99
C ASP A 25 2.94 6.75 3.51
N PRO A 26 3.67 7.60 2.76
CA PRO A 26 4.03 7.32 1.38
C PRO A 26 4.94 6.10 1.19
N VAL A 27 5.70 5.69 2.22
CA VAL A 27 6.58 4.51 2.18
C VAL A 27 5.75 3.24 2.17
N ASP A 28 4.71 3.17 3.00
CA ASP A 28 3.79 2.02 3.03
C ASP A 28 3.01 1.89 1.72
N ALA A 29 2.52 3.01 1.19
CA ALA A 29 1.87 3.04 -0.13
C ALA A 29 2.81 2.57 -1.24
N LEU A 30 4.08 3.03 -1.23
CA LEU A 30 5.09 2.61 -2.20
C LEU A 30 5.43 1.11 -2.05
N ALA A 31 5.55 0.60 -0.83
CA ALA A 31 5.84 -0.82 -0.57
C ALA A 31 4.73 -1.72 -1.14
N VAL A 32 3.47 -1.36 -0.89
CA VAL A 32 2.31 -2.05 -1.47
C VAL A 32 2.29 -1.96 -2.98
N PHE A 33 2.52 -0.77 -3.56
CA PHE A 33 2.56 -0.59 -5.01
C PHE A 33 3.64 -1.44 -5.68
N VAL A 34 4.85 -1.48 -5.10
CA VAL A 34 5.94 -2.31 -5.62
C VAL A 34 5.58 -3.79 -5.56
N ALA A 35 5.02 -4.28 -4.46
CA ALA A 35 4.56 -5.66 -4.38
C ALA A 35 3.51 -5.97 -5.48
N ALA A 36 2.50 -5.12 -5.63
CA ALA A 36 1.47 -5.28 -6.65
C ALA A 36 2.04 -5.26 -8.08
N ALA A 37 2.93 -4.31 -8.39
CA ALA A 37 3.54 -4.14 -9.71
C ALA A 37 4.41 -5.33 -10.13
N HIS A 38 4.89 -6.12 -9.18
CA HIS A 38 5.66 -7.34 -9.42
C HIS A 38 4.80 -8.62 -9.48
N GLY A 39 3.47 -8.48 -9.53
CA GLY A 39 2.53 -9.60 -9.62
C GLY A 39 2.03 -10.10 -8.27
N GLY A 40 2.27 -9.35 -7.19
CA GLY A 40 1.90 -9.71 -5.83
C GLY A 40 3.11 -9.86 -4.90
N GLY A 41 2.86 -10.04 -3.61
CA GLY A 41 3.90 -10.25 -2.62
C GLY A 41 3.46 -10.09 -1.17
N THR A 42 4.45 -10.18 -0.27
CA THR A 42 4.26 -9.98 1.16
C THR A 42 5.07 -8.79 1.63
N VAL A 43 4.43 -7.86 2.34
CA VAL A 43 5.08 -6.75 3.02
C VAL A 43 5.23 -7.10 4.50
N LEU A 44 6.48 -7.10 4.97
CA LEU A 44 6.79 -7.28 6.40
C LEU A 44 6.71 -5.93 7.09
N THR A 45 5.92 -5.84 8.16
CA THR A 45 5.63 -4.58 8.85
C THR A 45 5.35 -4.84 10.32
N SER A 46 5.56 -3.84 11.18
CA SER A 46 5.09 -3.89 12.57
C SER A 46 3.60 -3.57 12.69
N ASP A 47 3.01 -2.91 11.69
CA ASP A 47 1.58 -2.61 11.61
C ASP A 47 1.00 -3.08 10.27
N THR A 48 0.21 -4.14 10.34
CA THR A 48 -0.42 -4.72 9.15
C THR A 48 -1.60 -3.90 8.65
N HIS A 49 -2.23 -3.08 9.51
CA HIS A 49 -3.45 -2.34 9.13
C HIS A 49 -3.17 -1.28 8.07
N ASP A 50 -2.02 -0.59 8.16
CA ASP A 50 -1.60 0.38 7.14
C ASP A 50 -1.41 -0.27 5.78
N ILE A 51 -0.71 -1.41 5.74
CA ILE A 51 -0.46 -2.17 4.51
C ILE A 51 -1.76 -2.71 3.93
N GLU A 52 -2.65 -3.26 4.76
CA GLU A 52 -3.96 -3.76 4.33
C GLU A 52 -4.84 -2.63 3.78
N ALA A 53 -4.82 -1.45 4.42
CA ALA A 53 -5.56 -0.28 3.96
C ALA A 53 -5.06 0.21 2.59
N TYR A 54 -3.74 0.23 2.37
CA TYR A 54 -3.17 0.55 1.06
C TYR A 54 -3.43 -0.53 0.03
N ALA A 55 -3.33 -1.81 0.38
CA ALA A 55 -3.62 -2.92 -0.54
C ALA A 55 -5.08 -2.88 -1.02
N ALA A 56 -6.01 -2.48 -0.16
CA ALA A 56 -7.42 -2.30 -0.50
C ALA A 56 -7.67 -1.22 -1.58
N THR A 57 -6.73 -0.29 -1.78
CA THR A 57 -6.83 0.74 -2.85
C THR A 57 -6.42 0.21 -4.22
N LEU A 58 -5.82 -0.98 -4.31
CA LEU A 58 -5.41 -1.66 -5.55
C LEU A 58 -6.20 -2.97 -5.73
N PRO A 59 -7.48 -2.91 -6.13
CA PRO A 59 -8.31 -4.11 -6.24
C PRO A 59 -7.72 -5.10 -7.25
N GLY A 60 -7.55 -6.35 -6.80
CA GLY A 60 -6.98 -7.44 -7.60
C GLY A 60 -5.47 -7.60 -7.49
N ALA A 61 -4.78 -6.77 -6.70
CA ALA A 61 -3.39 -7.00 -6.33
C ALA A 61 -3.29 -8.09 -5.26
N ASP A 62 -2.45 -9.10 -5.50
CA ASP A 62 -2.18 -10.16 -4.52
C ASP A 62 -1.10 -9.71 -3.52
N VAL A 63 -1.44 -8.74 -2.67
CA VAL A 63 -0.55 -8.20 -1.63
C VAL A 63 -1.04 -8.64 -0.25
N SER A 64 -0.13 -9.20 0.54
CA SER A 64 -0.38 -9.61 1.93
C SER A 64 0.52 -8.84 2.89
N ALA A 65 0.03 -8.59 4.11
CA ALA A 65 0.80 -8.01 5.19
C ALA A 65 1.19 -9.11 6.20
N VAL A 66 2.41 -9.08 6.72
CA VAL A 66 2.87 -9.99 7.78
C VAL A 66 3.52 -9.18 8.89
N ALA A 67 3.03 -9.37 10.11
CA ALA A 67 3.58 -8.77 11.31
C ALA A 67 4.97 -9.36 11.63
N VAL A 68 5.95 -8.51 11.89
CA VAL A 68 7.33 -8.89 12.31
C VAL A 68 7.82 -8.13 13.53
#